data_AF-K0F766-F1
#
_entry.id   AF-K0F766-F1
#
_cell.length_a   1.000
_cell.length_b   1.000
_cell.length_c   1.000
_cell.angle_alpha   90.00
_cell.angle_beta   90.00
_cell.angle_gamma   90.00
#
_symmetry.space_group_name_H-M   'P 1'
#
loop_
_entity.id
_entity.type
_entity.pdbx_description
1 polymer ?
#
loop_
_entity_poly.entity_id
_entity_poly.type
_entity_poly.pdbx_seq_one_letter_code
_entity_poly.pdbx_strand_id
1 'polypeptide(L)' 'MRIRVKDVLELLAAGESEETILADYPYLELEDIRACLAFAAAEIDHPILRSAC' A
#
# COMPACT_ATOMS: atom_id res chain seq x y z
N MET A 1 -13.24 -11.41 -0.99
CA MET A 1 -12.00 -11.43 -1.79
C MET A 1 -10.92 -10.68 -1.03
N ARG A 2 -9.64 -10.91 -1.30
CA ARG A 2 -8.54 -10.18 -0.64
C ARG A 2 -7.54 -9.75 -1.70
N ILE A 3 -7.27 -8.45 -1.75
CA ILE A 3 -6.16 -7.86 -2.49
C ILE A 3 -4.95 -7.79 -1.56
N ARG A 4 -3.72 -7.90 -2.09
CA ARG A 4 -2.53 -7.73 -1.26
C ARG A 4 -2.25 -6.24 -1.11
N VAL A 5 -1.68 -5.85 0.02
CA VAL A 5 -1.20 -4.47 0.24
C VAL A 5 -0.28 -4.03 -0.91
N LYS A 6 0.60 -4.93 -1.37
CA LYS A 6 1.48 -4.68 -2.52
C LYS A 6 0.71 -4.30 -3.79
N ASP A 7 -0.40 -4.98 -4.09
CA ASP A 7 -1.18 -4.71 -5.30
C ASP A 7 -1.86 -3.34 -5.22
N VAL A 8 -2.41 -2.97 -4.05
CA VAL A 8 -2.97 -1.63 -3.82
C VAL A 8 -1.91 -0.55 -4.04
N LEU A 9 -0.71 -0.75 -3.48
CA LEU A 9 0.41 0.19 -3.64
C LEU A 9 0.90 0.27 -5.08
N GLU A 10 0.88 -0.83 -5.84
CA GLU A 10 1.24 -0.84 -7.27
C GLU A 10 0.24 -0.05 -8.11
N LEU A 11 -1.07 -0.16 -7.83
CA LEU A 11 -2.10 0.64 -8.50
C LEU A 11 -1.91 2.14 -8.21
N LEU A 12 -1.74 2.51 -6.94
CA LEU A 12 -1.47 3.89 -6.54
C LEU A 12 -0.19 4.43 -7.21
N ALA A 13 0.86 3.62 -7.29
CA ALA A 13 2.12 3.98 -7.94
C ALA A 13 1.99 4.13 -9.47
N ALA A 14 1.06 3.39 -10.09
CA ALA A 14 0.72 3.54 -11.51
C ALA A 14 -0.09 4.82 -11.80
N GLY A 15 -0.50 5.57 -10.76
CA GLY A 15 -1.31 6.78 -10.88
C GLY A 15 -2.82 6.51 -10.84
N GLU A 16 -3.25 5.31 -10.46
CA GLU A 16 -4.67 5.05 -10.22
C GLU A 16 -5.18 5.87 -9.04
N SER A 17 -6.38 6.45 -9.21
CA SER A 17 -7.01 7.23 -8.16
C SER A 17 -7.61 6.32 -7.08
N GLU A 18 -7.67 6.81 -5.84
CA GLU A 18 -8.33 6.10 -4.74
C GLU A 18 -9.79 5.76 -5.09
N GLU A 19 -10.49 6.67 -5.78
CA GLU A 19 -11.87 6.48 -6.24
C GLU A 19 -11.99 5.33 -7.25
N THR A 20 -11.08 5.25 -8.22
CA THR A 20 -11.02 4.13 -9.18
C THR A 20 -10.79 2.81 -8.46
N ILE A 21 -9.84 2.78 -7.52
CA ILE A 21 -9.51 1.57 -6.76
C ILE A 21 -10.73 1.10 -5.94
N LEU A 22 -11.45 2.01 -5.29
CA LEU A 22 -12.66 1.68 -4.52
C LEU A 22 -13.82 1.21 -5.43
N ALA A 23 -13.91 1.70 -6.66
CA ALA A 23 -14.88 1.24 -7.63
C ALA A 23 -14.58 -0.19 -8.14
N ASP A 24 -13.31 -0.49 -8.41
CA ASP A 24 -12.85 -1.81 -8.86
C ASP A 24 -12.86 -2.86 -7.74
N TYR A 25 -12.67 -2.42 -6.49
CA TYR A 25 -12.69 -3.26 -5.31
C TYR A 25 -13.73 -2.78 -4.30
N PRO A 26 -15.04 -3.08 -4.50
CA PRO A 26 -16.13 -2.57 -3.65
C PRO A 26 -16.12 -3.03 -2.19
N TYR A 27 -15.21 -3.94 -1.84
CA TYR A 27 -14.99 -4.43 -0.47
C TYR A 27 -13.88 -3.66 0.26
N LEU A 28 -13.19 -2.75 -0.41
CA LEU A 28 -12.22 -1.85 0.20
C LEU A 28 -12.93 -0.58 0.67
N GLU A 29 -12.44 -0.06 1.78
CA GLU A 29 -12.76 1.27 2.28
C GLU A 29 -11.55 2.19 2.09
N LEU A 30 -11.78 3.50 2.16
CA LEU A 30 -10.70 4.49 2.07
C LEU A 30 -9.67 4.28 3.18
N GLU A 31 -10.14 3.83 4.34
CA GLU A 31 -9.36 3.45 5.51
C GLU A 31 -8.39 2.31 5.22
N ASP A 32 -8.77 1.34 4.37
CA ASP A 32 -7.88 0.25 3.96
C ASP A 32 -6.71 0.77 3.12
N ILE A 33 -6.97 1.70 2.21
CA ILE A 33 -5.94 2.35 1.39
C ILE A 33 -4.96 3.11 2.29
N ARG A 34 -5.47 3.89 3.25
CA ARG A 34 -4.65 4.61 4.23
C ARG A 34 -3.84 3.67 5.11
N ALA A 35 -4.43 2.55 5.54
CA ALA A 35 -3.72 1.52 6.30
C ALA A 35 -2.60 0.89 5.47
N CYS A 36 -2.83 0.65 4.17
CA CYS A 36 -1.80 0.16 3.24
C CYS A 36 -0.61 1.14 3.13
N LEU A 37 -0.89 2.44 2.99
CA LEU A 37 0.13 3.49 2.95
C LEU A 37 0.91 3.60 4.27
N ALA A 38 0.22 3.56 5.40
CA ALA A 38 0.86 3.59 6.71
C ALA A 38 1.75 2.36 6.94
N PHE A 39 1.28 1.17 6.54
CA PHE A 39 2.07 -0.05 6.57
C PHE A 39 3.32 0.07 5.70
N ALA A 40 3.18 0.55 4.47
CA ALA A 40 4.32 0.76 3.57
C ALA A 40 5.36 1.74 4.14
N ALA A 41 4.90 2.82 4.76
CA ALA A 41 5.78 3.80 5.40
C ALA A 41 6.56 3.18 6.58
N ALA A 42 5.90 2.36 7.40
CA ALA A 42 6.53 1.65 8.51
C ALA A 42 7.57 0.62 8.03
N GLU A 43 7.28 -0.09 6.93
CA GLU A 43 8.20 -1.08 6.35
C GLU A 43 9.44 -0.45 5.68
N ILE A 44 9.42 0.84 5.32
CA ILE A 44 10.60 1.52 4.76
C ILE A 44 11.51 2.07 5.87
N ASP A 45 11.00 2.31 7.07
CA ASP A 45 11.77 2.78 8.23
C ASP A 45 12.62 1.67 8.89
N HIS A 46 13.08 0.69 8.11
CA HIS A 46 14.03 -0.29 8.61
C HIS A 46 15.40 0.39 8.82
N PRO A 47 15.99 0.31 10.03
CA PRO A 47 17.37 0.74 10.21
C PRO A 47 18.23 -0.09 9.28
N ILE A 48 18.90 0.57 8.33
CA ILE A 48 19.90 -0.07 7.48
C ILE A 48 20.94 -0.72 8.39
N LEU A 49 20.86 -2.04 8.55
CA LEU A 49 21.92 -2.81 9.19
C LEU A 49 23.12 -2.74 8.26
N ARG A 50 24.01 -1.76 8.50
CA ARG A 50 25.34 -1.76 7.90
C ARG A 50 26.02 -3.03 8.40
N SER A 51 26.06 -4.07 7.57
CA SER A 51 26.97 -5.19 7.82
C SER A 51 28.37 -4.59 7.95
N ALA A 52 28.95 -4.68 9.15
CA ALA A 52 30.37 -4.42 9.32
C ALA A 52 31.14 -5.46 8.50
N CYS A 53 32.14 -5.00 7.76
CA CYS A 53 32.98 -5.81 6.87
C CYS A 53 33.61 -7.03 7.56
#